data_AF-A0A968P138-F1
#
_entry.id   AF-A0A968P138-F1
#
_cell.length_a   1.000
_cell.length_b   1.000
_cell.length_c   1.000
_cell.angle_alpha   90.00
_cell.angle_beta   90.00
_cell.angle_gamma   90.00
#
_symmetry.space_group_name_H-M   'P 1'
#
loop_
_entity.id
_entity.type
_entity.pdbx_description
1 polymer ?
#
loop_
_entity_poly.entity_id
_entity_poly.type
_entity_poly.pdbx_seq_one_letter_code
_entity_poly.pdbx_strand_id
1 'polypeptide(L)'
;MNEPYYNDYLLGLQATYNFNESSALNIQGLTWMDGLSAYGEQLKNGKTGPGGFEQFDAAKAPHPKYGLFGNYQFIAYYGKISVTKQAVLSLNLFGLAGVGYLNLGELNTIALNFGVGQNLFITKNFGLRADLRWVIFKGPNATTQRLTTVDKPSASSFGDRYYYNSQLGLSFIFIL
;
A
#
# COMPACT_ATOMS: atom_id res chain seq x y z
N MET A 1 -0.18 -2.99 -4.72
CA MET A 1 1.24 -2.86 -5.09
C MET A 1 1.23 -2.70 -6.57
N ASN A 2 1.38 -1.48 -7.11
CA ASN A 2 1.02 -1.16 -8.51
C ASN A 2 1.92 -1.79 -9.60
N GLU A 3 2.54 -2.92 -9.28
CA GLU A 3 3.20 -3.79 -10.20
C GLU A 3 2.15 -4.72 -10.83
N PRO A 4 2.06 -4.80 -12.17
CA PRO A 4 0.92 -5.40 -12.86
C PRO A 4 0.79 -6.91 -12.61
N TYR A 5 1.77 -7.55 -11.99
CA TYR A 5 1.81 -9.00 -11.82
C TYR A 5 1.05 -9.49 -10.59
N TYR A 6 0.95 -8.68 -9.53
CA TYR A 6 0.49 -9.15 -8.22
C TYR A 6 -0.85 -8.53 -7.83
N ASN A 7 -1.47 -9.14 -6.84
CA ASN A 7 -2.69 -8.61 -6.26
C ASN A 7 -2.45 -7.25 -5.59
N ASP A 8 -3.31 -6.28 -5.90
CA ASP A 8 -3.22 -4.92 -5.40
C ASP A 8 -3.93 -4.70 -4.08
N TYR A 9 -4.77 -5.64 -3.65
CA TYR A 9 -5.53 -5.51 -2.41
C TYR A 9 -4.62 -5.55 -1.18
N LEU A 10 -4.87 -4.60 -0.28
CA LEU A 10 -4.15 -4.43 0.97
C LEU A 10 -5.13 -4.30 2.13
N LEU A 11 -4.80 -4.92 3.24
CA LEU A 11 -5.49 -4.77 4.52
C LEU A 11 -4.58 -3.95 5.44
N GLY A 12 -5.18 -2.98 6.12
CA GLY A 12 -4.43 -2.05 6.97
C GLY A 12 -5.09 -1.87 8.32
N LEU A 13 -4.27 -1.79 9.36
CA LEU A 13 -4.64 -1.30 10.68
C LEU A 13 -3.76 -0.11 11.02
N GLN A 14 -4.34 0.90 11.65
CA GLN A 14 -3.61 2.10 12.00
C GLN A 14 -4.10 2.68 13.32
N ALA A 15 -3.15 3.24 14.07
CA ALA A 15 -3.38 3.97 15.30
C ALA A 15 -2.81 5.37 15.12
N THR A 16 -3.61 6.40 15.38
CA THR A 16 -3.17 7.79 15.33
C THR A 16 -3.34 8.43 16.70
N TYR A 17 -2.25 9.01 17.21
CA TYR A 17 -2.24 9.80 18.43
C TYR A 17 -2.01 11.26 18.09
N ASN A 18 -2.95 12.14 18.45
CA ASN A 18 -2.84 13.58 18.20
C ASN A 18 -2.12 14.24 19.38
N PHE A 19 -1.00 14.91 19.11
CA PHE A 19 -0.29 15.68 20.13
C PHE A 19 -0.92 17.06 20.33
N ASN A 20 -1.39 17.64 19.22
CA ASN A 20 -2.06 18.93 19.16
C ASN A 20 -3.02 18.94 17.95
N GLU A 21 -3.60 20.09 17.64
CA GLU A 21 -4.57 20.23 16.55
C GLU A 21 -3.98 20.06 15.14
N SER A 22 -2.67 20.30 14.97
CA SER A 22 -1.99 20.27 13.67
C SER A 22 -1.08 19.06 13.48
N SER A 23 -0.77 18.31 14.54
CA SER A 23 0.34 17.36 14.59
C SER A 23 -0.07 16.08 15.29
N ALA A 24 0.17 14.95 14.63
CA ALA A 24 -0.14 13.64 15.13
C ALA A 24 0.93 12.61 14.73
N LEU A 25 1.08 11.56 15.53
CA LEU A 25 1.84 10.38 15.19
C LEU A 25 0.88 9.29 14.72
N ASN A 26 1.17 8.69 13.57
CA ASN A 26 0.40 7.60 13.00
C ASN A 26 1.30 6.36 12.86
N ILE A 27 0.91 5.28 13.51
CA ILE A 27 1.53 3.96 13.35
C ILE A 27 0.59 3.11 12.49
N GLN A 28 1.12 2.48 11.45
CA GLN A 28 0.32 1.75 10.48
C GLN A 28 0.95 0.39 10.16
N GLY A 29 0.16 -0.67 10.33
CA GLY A 29 0.47 -2.01 9.84
C GLY A 29 -0.29 -2.28 8.54
N LEU A 30 0.41 -2.76 7.53
CA LEU A 30 -0.14 -3.15 6.23
C LEU A 30 0.15 -4.62 5.97
N THR A 31 -0.81 -5.33 5.40
CA THR A 31 -0.65 -6.70 4.89
C THR A 31 -1.17 -6.71 3.46
N TRP A 32 -0.34 -7.18 2.54
CA TRP A 32 -0.69 -7.37 1.14
C TRP A 32 -1.30 -8.76 0.99
N MET A 33 -2.36 -8.85 0.19
CA MET A 33 -2.95 -10.14 -0.12
C MET A 33 -2.06 -10.90 -1.10
N ASP A 34 -1.71 -12.13 -0.75
CA ASP A 34 -0.96 -13.02 -1.65
C ASP A 34 -1.78 -13.31 -2.93
N GLY A 35 -1.08 -13.53 -4.03
CA GLY A 35 -1.66 -13.94 -5.31
C GLY A 35 -1.23 -13.08 -6.49
N LEU A 36 -1.42 -13.61 -7.69
CA LEU A 36 -1.21 -12.89 -8.93
C LEU A 36 -2.46 -12.07 -9.30
N SER A 37 -2.23 -10.97 -10.00
CA SER A 37 -3.30 -10.25 -10.69
C SER A 37 -3.82 -11.09 -11.87
N ALA A 38 -4.93 -10.67 -12.48
CA ALA A 38 -5.41 -11.26 -13.73
C ALA A 38 -4.35 -11.23 -14.86
N TYR A 39 -3.48 -10.22 -14.88
CA TYR A 39 -2.38 -10.12 -15.85
C TYR A 39 -1.23 -11.06 -15.49
N GLY A 40 -0.88 -11.18 -14.21
CA GLY A 40 0.11 -12.14 -13.74
C GLY A 40 -0.27 -13.58 -14.08
N GLU A 41 -1.56 -13.92 -13.90
CA GLU A 41 -2.07 -15.24 -14.28
C GLU A 41 -2.00 -15.50 -15.80
N GLN A 42 -2.24 -14.49 -16.64
CA GLN A 42 -2.11 -14.63 -18.10
C GLN A 42 -0.67 -14.92 -18.52
N LEU A 43 0.30 -14.24 -17.91
CA LEU A 43 1.73 -14.43 -18.17
C LEU A 43 2.22 -15.80 -17.70
N LYS A 44 1.76 -16.25 -16.53
CA LYS A 44 2.07 -17.58 -16.01
C LYS A 44 1.56 -18.70 -16.94
N ASN A 45 0.37 -18.51 -17.50
CA ASN A 45 -0.25 -19.50 -18.39
C ASN A 45 0.28 -19.45 -19.83
N GLY A 46 1.16 -18.50 -20.19
CA GLY A 46 1.75 -18.40 -21.53
C GLY A 46 0.74 -18.09 -22.65
N LYS A 47 -0.45 -17.58 -22.32
CA LYS A 47 -1.58 -17.38 -23.25
C LYS A 47 -1.55 -16.04 -24.00
N THR A 48 -0.49 -15.25 -23.87
CA THR A 48 -0.42 -13.87 -24.37
C THR A 48 0.11 -13.80 -25.80
N GLY A 49 -0.71 -14.09 -26.82
CA GLY A 49 -0.43 -13.77 -28.24
C GLY A 49 -0.39 -14.96 -29.22
N PRO A 50 -0.39 -14.71 -30.55
CA PRO A 50 -0.38 -15.77 -31.55
C PRO A 50 1.02 -16.41 -31.61
N GLY A 51 1.16 -17.63 -31.09
CA GLY A 51 2.40 -18.41 -31.11
C GLY A 51 2.88 -18.94 -29.75
N GLY A 52 2.29 -18.47 -28.64
CA GLY A 52 2.71 -18.85 -27.29
C GLY A 52 4.06 -18.24 -26.91
N PHE A 53 4.10 -17.48 -25.82
CA PHE A 53 5.35 -17.00 -25.25
C PHE A 53 5.80 -17.91 -24.11
N GLU A 54 7.08 -17.85 -23.75
CA GLU A 54 7.59 -18.58 -22.59
C GLU A 54 6.82 -18.17 -21.32
N GLN A 55 6.44 -19.17 -20.52
CA GLN A 55 5.72 -18.97 -19.27
C GLN A 55 6.55 -18.10 -18.32
N PHE A 56 5.93 -17.04 -17.78
CA PHE A 56 6.54 -16.17 -16.79
C PHE A 56 5.71 -16.19 -15.50
N ASP A 57 6.21 -16.88 -14.48
CA ASP A 57 5.57 -17.03 -13.18
C ASP A 57 6.14 -16.00 -12.18
N ALA A 58 5.55 -14.80 -12.19
CA ALA A 58 5.92 -13.72 -11.27
C ALA A 58 5.72 -14.09 -9.80
N ALA A 59 4.90 -15.10 -9.47
CA ALA A 59 4.62 -15.46 -8.07
C ALA A 59 5.87 -15.97 -7.33
N LYS A 60 6.91 -16.36 -8.08
CA LYS A 60 8.18 -16.83 -7.55
C LYS A 60 9.13 -15.71 -7.15
N ALA A 61 8.90 -14.48 -7.64
CA ALA A 61 9.70 -13.35 -7.23
C ALA A 61 9.25 -12.86 -5.83
N PRO A 62 10.20 -12.43 -4.98
CA PRO A 62 9.84 -11.92 -3.67
C PRO A 62 9.02 -10.63 -3.81
N HIS A 63 7.94 -10.54 -3.05
CA HIS A 63 7.00 -9.41 -3.09
C HIS A 63 6.59 -9.03 -1.65
N PRO A 64 6.14 -7.78 -1.42
CA PRO A 64 5.77 -7.31 -0.09
C PRO A 64 4.63 -8.14 0.47
N LYS A 65 4.80 -8.64 1.69
CA LYS A 65 3.79 -9.40 2.43
C LYS A 65 3.17 -8.58 3.53
N TYR A 66 4.02 -7.94 4.33
CA TYR A 66 3.58 -7.05 5.39
C TYR A 66 4.55 -5.89 5.57
N GLY A 67 4.06 -4.84 6.24
CA GLY A 67 4.82 -3.62 6.46
C GLY A 67 4.35 -2.90 7.70
N LEU A 68 5.29 -2.24 8.36
CA LEU A 68 5.04 -1.43 9.54
C LEU A 68 5.63 -0.03 9.31
N PHE A 69 4.80 0.99 9.45
CA PHE A 69 5.15 2.37 9.15
C PHE A 69 4.92 3.27 10.36
N GLY A 70 5.90 4.13 10.63
CA GLY A 70 5.77 5.25 11.55
C GLY A 70 5.71 6.54 10.74
N ASN A 71 4.59 7.24 10.83
CA ASN A 71 4.30 8.43 10.04
C ASN A 71 4.05 9.62 10.96
N TYR A 72 4.64 10.76 10.62
CA TYR A 72 4.22 12.05 11.11
C TYR A 72 3.03 12.52 10.27
N GLN A 73 1.93 12.87 10.92
CA GLN A 73 0.71 13.34 10.28
C GLN A 73 0.50 14.82 10.62
N PHE A 74 0.46 15.64 9.58
CA PHE A 74 0.20 17.08 9.67
C PHE A 74 -1.24 17.36 9.24
N ILE A 75 -2.04 17.92 10.13
CA ILE A 75 -3.43 18.32 9.88
C ILE A 75 -3.41 19.74 9.32
N ALA A 76 -3.67 19.86 8.02
CA ALA A 76 -3.59 21.12 7.30
C ALA A 76 -4.88 21.94 7.42
N TYR A 77 -6.03 21.27 7.52
CA TYR A 77 -7.32 21.96 7.54
C TYR A 77 -8.37 21.18 8.33
N TYR A 78 -9.09 21.90 9.18
CA TYR A 78 -10.30 21.43 9.84
C TYR A 78 -11.50 22.22 9.33
N GLY A 79 -12.51 21.51 8.85
CA GLY A 79 -13.67 22.13 8.21
C GLY A 79 -14.97 21.39 8.47
N LYS A 80 -16.04 21.93 7.89
CA LYS A 80 -17.37 21.33 7.91
C LYS A 80 -17.93 21.29 6.49
N ILE A 81 -18.56 20.18 6.13
CA ILE A 81 -19.25 20.03 4.85
C ILE A 81 -20.71 19.68 5.11
N SER A 82 -21.62 20.46 4.52
CA SER A 82 -23.04 20.17 4.55
C SER A 82 -23.36 19.17 3.45
N VAL A 83 -23.69 17.92 3.80
CA VAL A 83 -24.11 16.89 2.83
C VAL A 83 -25.58 17.06 2.50
N THR A 84 -26.39 17.47 3.47
CA THR A 84 -27.79 17.86 3.29
C THR A 84 -28.04 19.17 4.02
N LYS A 85 -29.24 19.76 3.88
CA LYS A 85 -29.63 20.95 4.64
C LYS A 85 -29.58 20.76 6.16
N GLN A 86 -29.59 19.51 6.63
CA GLN A 86 -29.67 19.15 8.05
C GLN A 86 -28.42 18.39 8.53
N ALA A 87 -27.62 17.83 7.62
CA ALA A 87 -26.45 17.03 7.95
C ALA A 87 -25.16 17.80 7.63
N VAL A 88 -24.43 18.16 8.68
CA VAL A 88 -23.10 18.78 8.61
C VAL A 88 -22.08 17.80 9.16
N LEU A 89 -21.12 17.39 8.32
CA LEU A 89 -20.03 16.50 8.69
C LEU A 89 -18.76 17.31 8.97
N SER A 90 -18.03 16.95 10.02
CA SER A 90 -16.70 17.50 10.26
C SER A 90 -15.68 16.80 9.37
N LEU A 91 -14.78 17.56 8.76
CA LEU A 91 -13.71 17.04 7.92
C LEU A 91 -12.33 17.50 8.42
N ASN A 92 -11.34 16.63 8.26
CA ASN A 92 -9.95 16.95 8.55
C ASN A 92 -9.10 16.51 7.34
N LEU A 93 -8.45 17.47 6.70
CA LEU A 93 -7.48 17.23 5.64
C LEU A 93 -6.07 17.16 6.25
N PHE A 94 -5.37 16.06 5.99
CA PHE A 94 -4.04 15.82 6.53
C PHE A 94 -3.05 15.37 5.45
N GLY A 95 -1.79 15.73 5.65
CA GLY A 95 -0.64 15.11 5.01
C GLY A 95 0.02 14.12 5.96
N LEU A 96 0.68 13.11 5.41
CA LEU A 96 1.51 12.17 6.17
C LEU A 96 2.85 11.97 5.48
N ALA A 97 3.90 11.86 6.29
CA ALA A 97 5.25 11.55 5.84
C ALA A 97 5.94 10.69 6.90
N GLY A 98 6.65 9.67 6.48
CA GLY A 98 7.18 8.68 7.40
C GLY A 98 8.13 7.69 6.76
N VAL A 99 8.59 6.79 7.61
CA VAL A 99 9.43 5.66 7.22
C VAL A 99 8.84 4.39 7.78
N GLY A 100 9.15 3.29 7.14
CA GLY A 100 8.67 2.00 7.57
C GLY A 100 9.57 0.87 7.14
N TYR A 101 9.22 -0.29 7.65
CA TYR A 101 9.82 -1.56 7.37
C TYR A 101 8.87 -2.35 6.46
N LEU A 102 9.41 -2.95 5.40
CA LEU A 102 8.69 -3.86 4.51
C LEU A 102 9.36 -5.23 4.53
N ASN A 103 8.56 -6.26 4.74
CA ASN A 103 8.97 -7.64 4.51
C ASN A 103 8.52 -8.08 3.11
N LEU A 104 9.46 -8.60 2.34
CA LEU A 104 9.30 -9.10 0.98
C LEU A 104 9.37 -10.65 0.95
N GLY A 105 8.97 -11.31 2.04
CA GLY A 105 9.23 -12.74 2.26
C GLY A 105 10.63 -12.96 2.83
N GLU A 106 11.57 -13.38 1.98
CA GLU A 106 12.96 -13.70 2.38
C GLU A 106 13.85 -12.45 2.54
N LEU A 107 13.41 -11.30 2.01
CA LEU A 107 14.13 -10.04 2.07
C LEU A 107 13.35 -9.01 2.88
N ASN A 108 14.07 -8.05 3.44
CA ASN A 108 13.49 -6.94 4.18
C ASN A 108 14.10 -5.64 3.67
N THR A 109 13.30 -4.58 3.62
CA THR A 109 13.73 -3.28 3.12
C THR A 109 13.10 -2.15 3.92
N ILE A 110 13.74 -0.99 3.86
CA ILE A 110 13.19 0.25 4.41
C ILE A 110 12.42 0.95 3.30
N ALA A 111 11.27 1.51 3.68
CA ALA A 111 10.39 2.23 2.79
C ALA A 111 10.14 3.64 3.31
N LEU A 112 10.04 4.60 2.39
CA LEU A 112 9.48 5.91 2.66
C LEU A 112 7.98 5.84 2.40
N ASN A 113 7.20 6.55 3.22
CA ASN A 113 5.76 6.62 3.07
C ASN A 113 5.33 8.09 3.09
N PHE A 114 4.68 8.53 2.04
CA PHE A 114 4.12 9.87 1.92
C PHE A 114 2.64 9.76 1.58
N GLY A 115 1.85 10.76 1.91
CA GLY A 115 0.44 10.71 1.52
C GLY A 115 -0.33 11.94 1.92
N VAL A 116 -1.54 11.98 1.40
CA VAL A 116 -2.56 12.95 1.74
C VAL A 116 -3.86 12.21 1.99
N GLY A 117 -4.66 12.69 2.92
CA GLY A 117 -5.91 12.04 3.23
C GLY A 117 -6.90 12.98 3.88
N GLN A 118 -8.11 12.48 3.99
CA GLN A 118 -9.23 13.18 4.56
C GLN A 118 -9.99 12.27 5.52
N ASN A 119 -10.19 12.75 6.74
CA ASN A 119 -11.11 12.16 7.69
C ASN A 119 -12.47 12.86 7.58
N LEU A 120 -13.54 12.06 7.61
CA LEU A 120 -14.93 12.47 7.57
C LEU A 120 -15.59 11.93 8.84
N PHE A 121 -15.88 12.78 9.81
CA PHE A 121 -16.49 12.37 11.07
C PHE A 121 -18.00 12.42 10.97
N ILE A 122 -18.63 11.26 11.17
CA ILE A 122 -20.09 11.09 11.14
C ILE A 122 -20.66 11.34 12.53
N THR A 123 -19.97 10.86 13.57
CA THR A 123 -20.30 11.11 14.97
C THR A 123 -19.04 11.53 15.73
N LYS A 124 -19.18 11.79 17.04
CA LYS A 124 -18.04 12.14 17.90
C LYS A 124 -17.01 11.00 18.02
N ASN A 125 -17.43 9.75 17.84
CA ASN A 125 -16.60 8.57 18.03
C ASN A 125 -16.35 7.80 16.73
N PHE A 126 -17.05 8.13 15.63
CA PHE A 126 -16.97 7.37 14.39
C PHE A 126 -16.74 8.27 13.17
N GLY A 127 -15.83 7.83 12.30
CA GLY A 127 -15.58 8.49 11.03
C GLY A 127 -15.08 7.53 9.95
N LEU A 128 -14.94 8.08 8.76
CA LEU A 128 -14.32 7.45 7.61
C LEU A 128 -13.02 8.17 7.30
N ARG A 129 -11.99 7.42 6.95
CA ARG A 129 -10.73 7.95 6.44
C ARG A 129 -10.52 7.46 5.03
N ALA A 130 -10.34 8.40 4.13
CA ALA A 130 -9.83 8.17 2.79
C ALA A 130 -8.42 8.73 2.70
N ASP A 131 -7.45 7.94 2.25
CA ASP A 131 -6.09 8.42 2.06
C ASP A 131 -5.49 7.89 0.77
N LEU A 132 -4.70 8.75 0.13
CA LEU A 132 -3.84 8.42 -0.99
C LEU A 132 -2.40 8.45 -0.48
N ARG A 133 -1.71 7.32 -0.56
CA ARG A 133 -0.34 7.14 -0.08
C ARG A 133 0.58 6.72 -1.21
N TRP A 134 1.85 7.07 -1.08
CA TRP A 134 2.96 6.65 -1.91
C TRP A 134 3.99 5.98 -1.04
N VAL A 135 4.23 4.70 -1.29
CA VAL A 135 5.28 3.92 -0.64
C VAL A 135 6.42 3.75 -1.62
N ILE A 136 7.59 4.28 -1.25
CA ILE A 136 8.80 4.24 -2.08
C ILE A 136 9.82 3.34 -1.39
N PHE A 137 10.26 2.29 -2.07
CA PHE A 137 11.19 1.33 -1.50
C PHE A 137 12.06 0.69 -2.58
N LYS A 138 13.18 0.09 -2.15
CA LYS A 138 14.04 -0.71 -3.01
C LYS A 138 13.74 -2.19 -2.80
N GLY A 139 13.49 -2.94 -3.87
CA GLY A 139 13.13 -4.36 -3.82
C GLY A 139 13.62 -5.15 -5.05
N PRO A 140 13.44 -6.47 -5.04
CA PRO A 140 13.89 -7.35 -6.12
C PRO A 140 13.03 -7.17 -7.37
N ASN A 141 13.67 -7.11 -8.54
CA ASN A 141 13.01 -6.97 -9.83
C ASN A 141 12.76 -8.34 -10.47
N ALA A 142 11.48 -8.74 -10.55
CA ALA A 142 11.04 -10.01 -11.11
C ALA A 142 11.51 -10.27 -12.56
N THR A 143 11.81 -9.23 -13.35
CA THR A 143 12.22 -9.38 -14.75
C THR A 143 13.72 -9.66 -14.95
N THR A 144 14.51 -9.65 -13.88
CA THR A 144 15.98 -9.85 -13.97
C THR A 144 16.37 -11.31 -14.02
N GLN A 145 15.45 -12.22 -13.68
CA GLN A 145 15.65 -13.65 -13.72
C GLN A 145 14.62 -14.30 -14.64
N ARG A 146 14.97 -15.45 -15.21
CA ARG A 146 14.01 -16.28 -15.93
C ARG A 146 13.12 -16.98 -14.91
N LEU A 147 11.81 -16.77 -15.02
CA LEU A 147 10.81 -17.31 -14.08
C LEU A 147 9.88 -18.30 -14.79
N THR A 148 10.40 -19.44 -15.24
CA THR A 148 9.56 -20.52 -15.75
C THR A 148 8.96 -21.34 -14.61
N THR A 149 8.04 -22.26 -14.93
CA THR A 149 7.38 -23.13 -13.95
C THR A 149 8.33 -24.10 -13.22
N VAL A 150 9.50 -24.41 -13.79
CA VAL A 150 10.53 -25.26 -13.15
C VAL A 150 11.57 -24.48 -12.34
N ASP A 151 11.75 -23.18 -12.59
CA ASP A 151 12.81 -22.39 -11.95
C ASP A 151 12.53 -22.17 -10.45
N LYS A 152 13.60 -22.16 -9.63
CA LYS A 152 13.55 -21.85 -8.19
C LYS A 152 14.66 -20.85 -7.82
N PRO A 153 14.60 -19.61 -8.33
CA PRO A 153 15.59 -18.60 -8.01
C PRO A 153 15.53 -18.26 -6.51
N SER A 154 16.70 -18.09 -5.88
CA SER A 154 16.78 -17.52 -4.53
C SER A 154 16.44 -16.03 -4.57
N ALA A 155 15.92 -15.48 -3.48
CA ALA A 155 15.59 -14.04 -3.42
C ALA A 155 16.80 -13.13 -3.72
N SER A 156 18.02 -13.57 -3.39
CA SER A 156 19.27 -12.86 -3.66
C SER A 156 19.71 -12.84 -5.12
N SER A 157 19.10 -13.66 -5.98
CA SER A 157 19.47 -13.73 -7.41
C SER A 157 18.83 -12.62 -8.24
N PHE A 158 17.80 -11.96 -7.71
CA PHE A 158 17.13 -10.86 -8.39
C PHE A 158 17.95 -9.58 -8.27
N GLY A 159 18.05 -8.84 -9.37
CA GLY A 159 18.59 -7.48 -9.36
C GLY A 159 17.62 -6.53 -8.64
N ASP A 160 18.15 -5.47 -8.06
CA ASP A 160 17.32 -4.51 -7.33
C ASP A 160 16.69 -3.44 -8.25
N ARG A 161 15.50 -2.96 -7.88
CA ARG A 161 14.82 -1.81 -8.49
C ARG A 161 14.12 -0.96 -7.44
N TYR A 162 13.98 0.34 -7.73
CA TYR A 162 13.12 1.24 -6.96
C TYR A 162 11.66 1.11 -7.39
N TYR A 163 10.81 0.94 -6.40
CA TYR A 163 9.37 0.82 -6.50
C TYR A 163 8.68 2.09 -6.02
N TYR A 164 7.69 2.52 -6.79
CA TYR A 164 6.81 3.65 -6.47
C TYR A 164 5.38 3.14 -6.45
N ASN A 165 4.83 2.92 -5.26
CA ASN A 165 3.54 2.27 -5.08
C ASN A 165 2.51 3.27 -4.56
N SER A 166 1.50 3.58 -5.37
CA SER A 166 0.39 4.47 -4.98
C SER A 166 -0.76 3.63 -4.42
N GLN A 167 -1.17 3.90 -3.19
CA GLN A 167 -2.19 3.15 -2.47
C GLN A 167 -3.37 4.06 -2.15
N LEU A 168 -4.57 3.64 -2.53
CA LEU A 168 -5.81 4.26 -2.07
C LEU A 168 -6.36 3.44 -0.90
N GLY A 169 -6.45 4.06 0.28
CA GLY A 169 -7.01 3.47 1.49
C GLY A 169 -8.39 4.04 1.78
N LEU A 170 -9.33 3.16 2.13
CA LEU A 170 -10.57 3.51 2.80
C LEU A 170 -10.62 2.74 4.12
N SER A 171 -10.81 3.45 5.23
CA SER A 171 -10.81 2.85 6.57
C SER A 171 -11.87 3.48 7.47
N PHE A 172 -12.31 2.70 8.45
CA PHE A 172 -13.14 3.19 9.54
C PHE A 172 -12.27 3.74 10.66
N ILE A 173 -12.69 4.86 11.24
CA ILE A 173 -12.02 5.50 12.38
C ILE A 173 -12.92 5.35 13.59
N PHE A 174 -12.34 4.90 14.69
CA PHE A 174 -12.94 4.99 16.01
C PHE A 174 -12.10 5.92 16.88
N ILE A 175 -12.74 6.92 17.48
CA ILE A 175 -12.09 7.87 18.39
C ILE A 175 -12.37 7.43 19.82
N LEU A 176 -11.28 7.21 20.57
CA LEU A 176 -11.26 6.93 22.00
C LEU A 176 -11.25 8.21 22.82
#